data_AF-A0A1E1WQA7-F1
#
_entry.id   AF-A0A1E1WQA7-F1
#
_cell.length_a   1.000
_cell.length_b   1.000
_cell.length_c   1.000
_cell.angle_alpha   90.00
_cell.angle_beta   90.00
_cell.angle_gamma   90.00
#
_symmetry.space_group_name_H-M   'P 1'
#
loop_
_entity.id
_entity.type
_entity.pdbx_description
1 polymer ?
#
loop_
_entity_poly.entity_id
_entity_poly.type
_entity_poly.pdbx_seq_one_letter_code
_entity_poly.pdbx_strand_id
1 'polypeptide(L)'
;LGMLMWTSLEYSLHRWVFHLDPGTSLNMIKLHFLIHGLHHKTPFDGLRQVFPPFPAAILAWVLYTPASMIFTYPRLLLVGNLIGYLTYDMIHYYVHHGSPKDGTYLYAMKRYHSNHHFVNHDKAFGISSNIWDHVFKTFVHVRRLGFSLQW
;
A
#
# COMPACT_ATOMS: atom_id res chain seq x y z
N LEU A 1 -4.16 -17.08 7.39
CA LEU A 1 -3.55 -16.23 8.42
C LEU A 1 -2.50 -15.27 7.85
N GLY A 2 -1.43 -15.75 7.20
CA GLY A 2 -0.37 -14.87 6.68
C GLY A 2 -0.85 -13.75 5.75
N MET A 3 -1.72 -14.05 4.77
CA MET A 3 -2.32 -13.02 3.92
C MET A 3 -3.20 -12.01 4.68
N LEU A 4 -3.90 -12.46 5.73
CA LEU A 4 -4.71 -11.55 6.56
C LEU A 4 -3.81 -10.61 7.35
N MET A 5 -2.72 -11.13 7.93
CA MET A 5 -1.70 -10.31 8.59
C MET A 5 -1.04 -9.33 7.62
N TRP A 6 -0.82 -9.74 6.37
CA TRP A 6 -0.35 -8.83 5.34
C TRP A 6 -1.29 -7.63 5.18
N THR A 7 -2.61 -7.82 5.12
CA THR A 7 -3.52 -6.66 4.96
C THR A 7 -3.41 -5.65 6.11
N SER A 8 -3.18 -6.11 7.34
CA SER A 8 -2.90 -5.20 8.47
C SER A 8 -1.52 -4.54 8.34
N LEU A 9 -0.52 -5.27 7.86
CA LEU A 9 0.83 -4.76 7.67
C LEU A 9 0.88 -3.71 6.55
N GLU A 10 0.23 -3.98 5.41
CA GLU A 10 0.01 -3.05 4.31
C GLU A 10 -0.51 -1.71 4.84
N TYR A 11 -1.65 -1.75 5.53
CA TYR A 11 -2.28 -0.56 6.06
C TYR A 11 -1.35 0.17 7.05
N SER A 12 -0.68 -0.59 7.92
CA SER A 12 0.21 -0.03 8.95
C SER A 12 1.42 0.65 8.36
N LEU A 13 2.09 0.00 7.40
CA LEU A 13 3.23 0.55 6.69
C LEU A 13 2.83 1.79 5.92
N HIS A 14 1.73 1.71 5.15
CA HIS A 14 1.29 2.84 4.33
C HIS A 14 0.95 4.06 5.19
N ARG A 15 0.19 3.87 6.27
CA ARG A 15 -0.21 5.00 7.13
C ARG A 15 0.91 5.55 8.00
N TRP A 16 1.60 4.70 8.76
CA TRP A 16 2.47 5.15 9.84
C TRP A 16 3.95 5.20 9.47
N VAL A 17 4.36 4.52 8.39
CA VAL A 17 5.76 4.50 7.93
C VAL A 17 5.92 5.33 6.66
N PHE A 18 5.10 5.07 5.65
CA PHE A 18 5.21 5.69 4.33
C PHE A 18 4.69 7.13 4.32
N HIS A 19 3.67 7.45 5.14
CA HIS A 19 3.14 8.81 5.34
C HIS A 19 3.60 9.45 6.68
N LEU A 20 4.70 8.97 7.25
CA LEU A 20 5.29 9.60 8.42
C LEU A 20 5.73 11.04 8.08
N ASP A 21 5.37 12.02 8.91
CA ASP A 21 5.92 13.37 8.82
C ASP A 21 7.43 13.34 9.17
N PRO A 22 8.33 13.62 8.21
CA PRO A 22 9.77 13.55 8.45
C PRO A 22 10.31 14.74 9.28
N GLY A 23 9.48 15.75 9.58
CA GLY A 23 9.88 16.98 10.25
C GLY A 23 10.95 17.74 9.46
N THR A 24 11.96 18.28 10.15
CA THR A 24 13.02 19.10 9.54
C THR A 24 14.33 18.36 9.31
N SER A 25 14.43 17.09 9.70
CA SER A 25 15.67 16.30 9.54
C SER A 25 15.88 15.91 8.08
N LEU A 26 17.00 16.36 7.50
CA LEU A 26 17.32 16.07 6.10
C LEU A 26 17.40 14.55 5.82
N ASN A 27 17.92 13.77 6.78
CA ASN A 27 18.00 12.32 6.64
C ASN A 27 16.62 11.67 6.63
N MET A 28 15.70 12.14 7.49
CA MET A 28 14.32 11.65 7.52
C MET A 28 13.56 12.04 6.26
N ILE A 29 13.74 13.27 5.76
CA ILE A 29 13.14 13.73 4.51
C ILE A 29 13.61 12.86 3.34
N LYS A 30 14.91 12.57 3.24
CA LYS A 30 15.46 11.66 2.22
C LYS A 30 14.89 10.25 2.35
N LEU A 31 14.84 9.70 3.57
CA LEU A 31 14.28 8.37 3.80
C LEU A 31 12.81 8.31 3.39
N HIS A 32 11.98 9.23 3.87
CA HIS A 32 10.56 9.35 3.50
C HIS A 32 10.39 9.48 1.98
N PHE A 33 11.21 10.31 1.33
CA PHE A 33 11.20 10.45 -0.12
C PHE A 33 11.52 9.13 -0.84
N LEU A 34 12.52 8.38 -0.38
CA LEU A 34 12.91 7.11 -1.00
C LEU A 34 11.88 6.00 -0.82
N ILE A 35 11.20 5.92 0.34
CA ILE A 35 10.26 4.84 0.61
C ILE A 35 8.88 5.08 0.00
N HIS A 36 8.44 6.35 -0.14
CA HIS A 36 7.10 6.64 -0.65
C HIS A 36 6.92 8.02 -1.27
N GLY A 37 7.64 9.05 -0.79
CA GLY A 37 7.47 10.41 -1.31
C GLY A 37 7.77 10.55 -2.81
N LEU A 38 8.73 9.78 -3.35
CA LEU A 38 9.01 9.73 -4.78
C LEU A 38 7.79 9.23 -5.57
N HIS A 39 7.14 8.15 -5.09
CA HIS A 39 5.94 7.62 -5.71
C HIS A 39 4.80 8.65 -5.73
N HIS A 40 4.56 9.35 -4.63
CA HIS A 40 3.57 10.45 -4.60
C HIS A 40 3.94 11.61 -5.53
N LYS A 41 5.23 11.89 -5.71
CA LYS A 41 5.71 12.96 -6.58
C LYS A 41 5.57 12.60 -8.07
N THR A 42 5.76 11.33 -8.42
CA THR A 42 5.70 10.80 -9.80
C THR A 42 4.82 9.55 -9.86
N PRO A 43 3.49 9.66 -9.65
CA PRO A 43 2.61 8.51 -9.47
C PRO A 43 2.41 7.65 -10.71
N PHE A 44 2.82 8.11 -11.89
CA PHE A 44 2.73 7.37 -13.15
C PHE A 44 4.10 6.94 -13.71
N ASP A 45 5.17 7.10 -12.92
CA ASP A 45 6.47 6.52 -13.26
C ASP A 45 6.49 5.03 -12.86
N GLY A 46 6.25 4.16 -13.84
CA GLY A 46 6.20 2.72 -13.64
C GLY A 46 7.49 2.07 -13.13
N LEU A 47 8.64 2.77 -13.19
CA LEU A 47 9.91 2.28 -12.66
C LEU A 47 10.13 2.66 -11.19
N ARG A 48 9.28 3.51 -10.61
CA ARG A 48 9.46 4.10 -9.27
C ARG A 48 8.29 3.83 -8.30
N GLN A 49 7.42 2.88 -8.64
CA GLN A 49 6.24 2.56 -7.84
C GLN A 49 6.43 1.36 -6.90
N VAL A 50 6.90 0.23 -7.42
CA VAL A 50 6.98 -1.02 -6.66
C VAL A 50 8.16 -0.99 -5.69
N PHE A 51 8.02 -1.66 -4.55
CA PHE A 51 9.07 -1.65 -3.54
C PHE A 51 10.29 -2.48 -4.02
N PRO A 52 11.52 -1.95 -3.98
CA PRO A 52 12.67 -2.69 -4.50
C PRO A 52 12.92 -4.01 -3.74
N PRO A 53 13.29 -5.11 -4.42
CA PRO A 53 13.38 -6.43 -3.80
C PRO A 53 14.36 -6.53 -2.62
N PHE A 54 15.49 -5.81 -2.68
CA PHE A 54 16.51 -5.89 -1.64
C PHE A 54 16.04 -5.25 -0.30
N PRO A 55 15.56 -4.00 -0.26
CA PRO A 55 14.85 -3.46 0.91
C PRO A 55 13.68 -4.32 1.38
N ALA A 56 12.90 -4.90 0.45
CA ALA A 56 11.79 -5.79 0.80
C ALA A 56 12.26 -7.04 1.57
N ALA A 57 13.36 -7.65 1.13
CA ALA A 57 13.95 -8.82 1.78
C ALA A 57 14.46 -8.50 3.20
N ILE A 58 15.06 -7.33 3.40
CA ILE A 58 15.48 -6.86 4.74
C ILE A 58 14.26 -6.72 5.65
N LEU A 59 13.20 -6.05 5.18
CA LEU A 59 11.96 -5.89 5.95
C LEU A 59 11.33 -7.24 6.30
N ALA A 60 11.27 -8.16 5.32
CA ALA A 60 10.76 -9.51 5.53
C ALA A 60 11.57 -10.27 6.60
N TRP A 61 12.90 -10.17 6.58
CA TRP A 61 13.76 -10.78 7.60
C TRP A 61 13.55 -10.20 9.00
N VAL A 62 13.46 -8.86 9.11
CA VAL A 62 13.21 -8.16 10.38
C VAL A 62 11.86 -8.56 10.97
N LEU A 63 10.81 -8.72 10.15
CA LEU A 63 9.49 -9.15 10.60
C LEU A 63 9.42 -10.66 10.89
N TYR A 64 10.12 -11.48 10.10
CA TYR A 64 10.14 -12.93 10.27
C TYR A 64 10.85 -13.36 11.55
N THR A 65 11.95 -12.72 11.92
CA THR A 65 12.77 -13.10 13.08
C THR A 65 11.96 -13.21 14.37
N PRO A 66 11.23 -12.18 14.84
CA PRO A 66 10.39 -12.30 16.03
C PRO A 66 9.20 -13.25 15.81
N ALA A 67 8.58 -13.27 14.63
CA ALA A 67 7.49 -14.19 14.33
C ALA A 67 7.92 -15.66 14.45
N SER A 68 9.19 -15.96 14.12
CA SER A 68 9.76 -17.31 14.21
C SER A 68 9.88 -17.84 15.64
N MET A 69 9.87 -16.94 16.63
CA MET A 69 9.91 -17.28 18.05
C MET A 69 8.51 -17.48 18.65
N ILE A 70 7.47 -16.94 18.01
CA ILE A 70 6.09 -16.91 18.55
C ILE A 70 5.21 -17.99 17.91
N PHE A 71 5.31 -18.17 16.60
CA PHE A 71 4.41 -19.04 15.85
C PHE A 71 4.99 -20.44 15.65
N THR A 72 4.15 -21.46 15.74
CA THR A 72 4.54 -22.88 15.52
C THR A 72 5.00 -23.16 14.08
N TYR A 73 4.40 -22.48 13.09
CA TYR A 73 4.71 -22.67 11.66
C TYR A 73 5.10 -21.34 10.98
N PRO A 74 6.20 -20.70 11.38
CA PRO A 74 6.52 -19.33 10.98
C PRO A 74 6.87 -19.23 9.49
N ARG A 75 7.39 -20.32 8.89
CA ARG A 75 7.68 -20.38 7.44
C ARG A 75 6.40 -20.35 6.59
N LEU A 76 5.34 -21.06 7.01
CA LEU A 76 4.04 -20.99 6.31
C LEU A 76 3.42 -19.60 6.48
N LEU A 77 3.60 -18.98 7.64
CA LEU A 77 3.18 -17.60 7.88
C LEU A 77 3.91 -16.61 6.96
N LEU A 78 5.23 -16.77 6.81
CA LEU A 78 6.04 -15.96 5.89
C LEU A 78 5.57 -16.11 4.45
N VAL A 79 5.38 -17.35 3.96
CA VAL A 79 4.87 -17.59 2.60
C VAL A 79 3.52 -16.90 2.38
N GLY A 80 2.59 -17.01 3.34
CA GLY A 80 1.31 -16.30 3.26
C GLY A 80 1.45 -14.78 3.24
N ASN A 81 2.39 -14.21 4.00
CA ASN A 81 2.68 -12.77 3.97
C ASN A 81 3.29 -12.34 2.64
N LEU A 82 4.22 -13.12 2.07
CA LEU A 82 4.83 -12.85 0.78
C LEU A 82 3.81 -12.91 -0.37
N ILE A 83 2.88 -13.87 -0.34
CA ILE A 83 1.76 -13.92 -1.29
C ILE A 83 0.89 -12.67 -1.14
N GLY A 84 0.58 -12.26 0.09
CA GLY A 84 -0.14 -11.02 0.37
C GLY A 84 0.57 -9.79 -0.20
N TYR A 85 1.87 -9.67 0.06
CA TYR A 85 2.74 -8.60 -0.45
C TYR A 85 2.73 -8.52 -1.96
N LEU A 86 2.99 -9.63 -2.66
CA LEU A 86 3.00 -9.65 -4.12
C LEU A 86 1.62 -9.30 -4.68
N THR A 87 0.54 -9.79 -4.05
CA THR A 87 -0.84 -9.45 -4.45
C THR A 87 -1.09 -7.95 -4.31
N TYR A 88 -0.69 -7.36 -3.18
CA TYR A 88 -0.75 -5.92 -2.95
C TYR A 88 0.03 -5.14 -4.02
N ASP A 89 1.28 -5.51 -4.28
CA ASP A 89 2.16 -4.73 -5.18
C ASP A 89 1.64 -4.80 -6.63
N MET A 90 1.11 -5.95 -7.04
CA MET A 90 0.45 -6.11 -8.34
C MET A 90 -0.86 -5.31 -8.43
N ILE A 91 -1.70 -5.31 -7.39
CA ILE A 91 -2.91 -4.49 -7.34
C ILE A 91 -2.52 -3.02 -7.42
N HIS A 92 -1.56 -2.59 -6.60
CA HIS A 92 -1.05 -1.22 -6.55
C HIS A 92 -0.59 -0.77 -7.94
N TYR A 93 0.28 -1.56 -8.58
CA TYR A 93 0.75 -1.27 -9.93
C TYR A 93 -0.40 -1.16 -10.94
N TYR A 94 -1.34 -2.10 -10.90
CA TYR A 94 -2.49 -2.12 -11.81
C TYR A 94 -3.45 -0.96 -11.59
N VAL A 95 -3.68 -0.51 -10.34
CA VAL A 95 -4.56 0.64 -10.09
C VAL A 95 -3.93 1.96 -10.51
N HIS A 96 -2.61 2.04 -10.68
CA HIS A 96 -1.96 3.20 -11.30
C HIS A 96 -2.01 3.13 -12.83
N HIS A 97 -1.60 2.01 -13.40
CA HIS A 97 -1.28 1.90 -14.84
C HIS A 97 -2.35 1.20 -15.69
N GLY A 98 -3.20 0.39 -15.07
CA GLY A 98 -4.24 -0.39 -15.76
C GLY A 98 -5.54 0.39 -15.95
N SER A 99 -6.43 -0.16 -16.78
CA SER A 99 -7.77 0.39 -17.04
C SER A 99 -8.85 -0.62 -16.58
N PRO A 100 -9.08 -0.73 -15.25
CA PRO A 100 -10.11 -1.63 -14.72
C PRO A 100 -11.49 -1.21 -15.20
N LYS A 101 -12.35 -2.19 -15.56
CA LYS A 101 -13.71 -1.93 -16.05
C LYS A 101 -14.59 -1.33 -14.96
N ASP A 102 -15.47 -0.41 -15.33
CA ASP A 102 -16.45 0.16 -14.41
C ASP A 102 -17.33 -0.93 -13.77
N GLY A 103 -17.76 -0.68 -12.53
CA GLY A 103 -18.49 -1.65 -11.71
C GLY A 103 -17.63 -2.74 -11.07
N THR A 104 -16.35 -2.88 -11.45
CA THR A 104 -15.45 -3.85 -10.80
C THR A 104 -14.86 -3.33 -9.50
N TYR A 105 -14.43 -4.26 -8.64
CA TYR A 105 -13.72 -3.93 -7.41
C TYR A 105 -12.45 -3.09 -7.65
N LEU A 106 -11.62 -3.50 -8.62
CA LEU A 106 -10.38 -2.80 -8.94
C LEU A 106 -10.63 -1.41 -9.52
N TYR A 107 -11.75 -1.18 -10.19
CA TYR A 107 -12.14 0.17 -10.61
C TYR A 107 -12.49 1.05 -9.41
N ALA A 108 -13.24 0.53 -8.44
CA ALA A 108 -13.51 1.24 -7.20
C ALA A 108 -12.21 1.56 -6.44
N MET A 109 -11.30 0.58 -6.32
CA MET A 109 -10.00 0.76 -5.67
C MET A 109 -9.09 1.73 -6.43
N LYS A 110 -9.07 1.72 -7.77
CA LYS A 110 -8.35 2.73 -8.58
C LYS A 110 -8.82 4.14 -8.27
N ARG A 111 -10.14 4.35 -8.21
CA ARG A 111 -10.69 5.68 -7.89
C ARG A 111 -10.44 6.08 -6.44
N TYR A 112 -10.50 5.11 -5.52
CA TYR A 112 -10.21 5.31 -4.10
C TYR A 112 -8.75 5.70 -3.86
N HIS A 113 -7.82 4.97 -4.48
CA HIS A 113 -6.40 5.28 -4.37
C HIS A 113 -5.98 6.53 -5.16
N SER A 114 -6.61 6.79 -6.31
CA SER A 114 -6.45 8.09 -6.99
C SER A 114 -6.88 9.26 -6.09
N ASN A 115 -7.93 9.08 -5.27
CA ASN A 115 -8.34 10.09 -4.30
C ASN A 115 -7.25 10.32 -3.24
N HIS A 116 -6.61 9.26 -2.77
CA HIS A 116 -5.46 9.36 -1.86
C HIS A 116 -4.32 10.20 -2.45
N HIS A 117 -3.93 9.94 -3.70
CA HIS A 117 -2.84 10.67 -4.36
C HIS A 117 -3.14 12.15 -4.61
N PHE A 118 -4.38 12.46 -5.03
CA PHE A 118 -4.67 13.76 -5.64
C PHE A 118 -5.64 14.64 -4.84
N VAL A 119 -6.25 14.12 -3.77
CA VAL A 119 -7.25 14.85 -2.99
C VAL A 119 -6.98 14.77 -1.48
N ASN A 120 -6.87 13.57 -0.91
CA ASN A 120 -6.73 13.36 0.54
C ASN A 120 -5.53 12.45 0.85
N HIS A 121 -4.34 13.03 0.94
CA HIS A 121 -3.10 12.30 1.22
C HIS A 121 -3.05 11.70 2.64
N ASP A 122 -3.88 12.18 3.56
CA ASP A 122 -4.00 11.71 4.94
C ASP A 122 -5.10 10.66 5.17
N LYS A 123 -5.70 10.12 4.09
CA LYS A 123 -6.81 9.17 4.11
C LYS A 123 -6.63 8.10 3.02
N ALA A 124 -7.48 7.07 3.02
CA ALA A 124 -7.51 6.02 2.00
C ALA A 124 -6.18 5.27 1.86
N PHE A 125 -5.63 4.81 2.98
CA PHE A 125 -4.36 4.08 3.04
C PHE A 125 -4.48 2.63 2.58
N GLY A 126 -5.68 2.06 2.52
CA GLY A 126 -5.89 0.73 1.99
C GLY A 126 -5.74 0.66 0.46
N ILE A 127 -4.84 -0.18 -0.05
CA ILE A 127 -4.61 -0.36 -1.49
C ILE A 127 -5.29 -1.63 -2.00
N SER A 128 -5.06 -2.76 -1.32
CA SER A 128 -5.71 -4.03 -1.63
C SER A 128 -7.16 -4.05 -1.17
N SER A 129 -7.46 -3.38 -0.05
CA SER A 129 -8.82 -3.17 0.45
C SER A 129 -8.93 -1.98 1.39
N ASN A 130 -10.12 -1.39 1.49
CA ASN A 130 -10.42 -0.28 2.39
C ASN A 130 -10.97 -0.71 3.77
N ILE A 131 -10.87 -1.99 4.13
CA ILE A 131 -11.41 -2.52 5.40
C ILE A 131 -10.77 -1.78 6.59
N TRP A 132 -9.44 -1.67 6.59
CA TRP A 132 -8.71 -1.01 7.67
C TRP A 132 -8.96 0.50 7.72
N ASP A 133 -9.26 1.14 6.59
CA ASP A 133 -9.67 2.55 6.59
C ASP A 133 -11.00 2.77 7.32
N HIS A 134 -11.94 1.81 7.26
CA HIS A 134 -13.17 1.88 8.05
C HIS A 134 -12.89 1.66 9.54
N VAL A 135 -12.05 0.67 9.87
CA VAL A 135 -11.66 0.37 11.26
C VAL A 135 -11.00 1.58 11.92
N PHE A 136 -10.10 2.25 11.22
CA PHE A 136 -9.31 3.37 11.73
C PHE A 136 -9.87 4.75 11.37
N LYS A 137 -11.04 4.81 10.73
CA LYS A 137 -11.76 6.04 10.34
C LYS A 137 -10.95 6.96 9.42
N THR A 138 -10.19 6.39 8.50
CA THR A 138 -9.45 7.10 7.44
C THR A 138 -10.08 6.90 6.06
N PHE A 139 -11.33 6.43 6.00
CA PHE A 139 -12.02 6.22 4.72
C PHE A 139 -12.40 7.53 4.03
N VAL A 140 -12.56 7.48 2.71
CA VAL A 140 -13.03 8.61 1.89
C VAL A 140 -14.30 8.26 1.12
N HIS A 141 -15.17 9.26 0.96
CA HIS A 141 -16.29 9.18 0.03
C HIS A 141 -15.85 9.69 -1.35
N VAL A 142 -15.51 8.76 -2.24
CA VAL A 142 -15.18 9.10 -3.62
C VAL A 142 -16.45 9.60 -4.31
N ARG A 143 -16.38 10.82 -4.89
CA ARG A 143 -17.49 11.45 -5.61
C ARG A 143 -18.05 10.51 -6.68
N ARG A 144 -19.37 10.31 -6.73
CA ARG A 144 -20.00 9.58 -7.85
C ARG A 144 -19.93 10.43 -9.12
N LEU A 145 -19.52 9.80 -10.21
CA LEU A 145 -19.50 10.42 -11.54
C LEU A 145 -20.72 9.93 -12.32
N GLY A 146 -21.28 10.77 -13.18
CA GLY A 146 -22.36 10.39 -14.09
C GLY A 146 -21.87 9.61 -15.33
N PHE A 147 -20.57 9.31 -15.39
CA PHE A 147 -19.92 8.60 -16.49
C PHE A 147 -18.77 7.74 -15.95
N SER A 148 -18.32 6.78 -16.74
CA SER A 148 -17.18 5.90 -16.43
C SER A 148 -15.86 6.55 -16.86
N LEU A 149 -14.85 6.49 -16.00
CA LEU A 149 -13.49 6.88 -16.37
C LEU A 149 -12.86 5.77 -17.22
N GLN A 150 -12.41 6.12 -18.42
CA GLN A 150 -11.52 5.30 -19.22
C GLN A 150 -10.11 5.84 -19.00
N TRP A 151 -9.22 5.01 -18.45
CA TRP A 151 -7.82 5.35 -18.21
C TRP A 151 -6.94 4.88 -19.36
#